data_AF-A0A6F8YAR3-F1
#
_entry.id   AF-A0A6F8YAR3-F1
#
_cell.length_a   1.000
_cell.length_b   1.000
_cell.length_c   1.000
_cell.angle_alpha   90.00
_cell.angle_beta   90.00
_cell.angle_gamma   90.00
#
_symmetry.space_group_name_H-M   'P 1'
#
loop_
_entity.id
_entity.type
_entity.pdbx_description
1 polymer ?
#
loop_
_entity_poly.entity_id
_entity_poly.type
_entity_poly.pdbx_seq_one_letter_code
_entity_poly.pdbx_strand_id
1 'polypeptide(L)'
;MPFLAFGPQIRRVICSTNAIESVNARIRRAVRARGHFPNEQAALKCVYLAVMALDPTGRGTKRWITRWKPALNAFDIAFDGRLSAGPQVDP
;
A
#
# COMPACT_ATOMS: atom_id res chain seq x y z
N MET A 1 11.48 -2.26 -21.53
CA MET A 1 10.64 -1.44 -20.64
C MET A 1 9.77 -2.35 -19.76
N PRO A 2 10.12 -2.55 -18.47
CA PRO A 2 9.48 -3.56 -17.61
C PRO A 2 7.97 -3.34 -17.35
N PHE A 3 7.49 -2.10 -17.32
CA PHE A 3 6.09 -1.78 -17.03
C PHE A 3 5.11 -2.30 -18.10
N LEU A 4 5.49 -2.21 -19.39
CA LEU A 4 4.63 -2.63 -20.50
C LEU A 4 4.51 -4.16 -20.62
N ALA A 5 5.40 -4.91 -19.96
CA ALA A 5 5.34 -6.38 -19.93
C ALA A 5 4.15 -6.91 -19.11
N PHE A 6 3.57 -6.11 -18.22
CA PHE A 6 2.45 -6.53 -17.39
C PHE A 6 1.11 -6.40 -18.09
N GLY A 7 0.17 -7.31 -17.80
CA GLY A 7 -1.22 -7.23 -18.28
C GLY A 7 -1.96 -5.96 -17.80
N PRO A 8 -3.06 -5.57 -18.45
CA PRO A 8 -3.77 -4.32 -18.18
C PRO A 8 -4.25 -4.18 -16.72
N GLN A 9 -4.58 -5.28 -16.05
CA GLN A 9 -5.01 -5.27 -14.64
C GLN A 9 -3.87 -4.88 -13.69
N ILE A 10 -2.66 -5.43 -13.90
CA ILE A 10 -1.48 -5.10 -13.11
C ILE A 10 -1.06 -3.65 -13.37
N ARG A 11 -1.01 -3.25 -14.65
CA ARG A 11 -0.65 -1.86 -15.03
C ARG A 11 -1.57 -0.82 -14.40
N ARG A 12 -2.88 -1.10 -14.34
CA ARG A 12 -3.87 -0.20 -13.72
C ARG A 12 -3.60 0.03 -12.23
N VAL A 13 -3.20 -1.01 -11.51
CA VAL A 13 -2.83 -0.90 -10.09
C VAL A 13 -1.55 -0.08 -9.93
N ILE A 14 -0.51 -0.40 -10.70
CA ILE A 14 0.81 0.27 -10.63
C ILE A 14 0.71 1.75 -11.01
N CYS A 15 -0.02 2.08 -12.09
CA CYS A 15 -0.17 3.47 -12.54
C CYS A 15 -1.17 4.29 -11.73
N SER A 16 -1.91 3.68 -10.80
CA SER A 16 -2.79 4.46 -9.93
C SER A 16 -1.95 5.20 -8.88
N THR A 17 -1.73 6.50 -9.10
CA THR A 17 -1.02 7.35 -8.13
C THR A 17 -1.84 7.61 -6.86
N ASN A 18 -3.17 7.44 -6.94
CA ASN A 18 -4.13 7.62 -5.85
C ASN A 18 -3.69 7.00 -4.51
N ALA A 19 -3.09 5.81 -4.52
CA ALA A 19 -2.65 5.16 -3.29
C ALA A 19 -1.54 5.97 -2.59
N ILE A 20 -0.45 6.26 -3.30
CA ILE A 20 0.70 7.01 -2.76
C ILE A 20 0.31 8.46 -2.48
N GLU A 21 -0.48 9.08 -3.36
CA GLU A 21 -0.97 10.44 -3.17
C GLU A 21 -1.86 10.57 -1.93
N SER A 22 -2.74 9.60 -1.66
CA SER A 22 -3.60 9.62 -0.48
C SER A 22 -2.82 9.57 0.84
N VAL A 23 -1.74 8.77 0.88
CA VAL A 23 -0.83 8.71 2.02
C VAL A 23 -0.07 10.02 2.17
N ASN A 24 0.53 10.51 1.08
CA ASN A 24 1.27 11.77 1.08
C ASN A 24 0.41 12.96 1.47
N ALA A 25 -0.86 13.02 1.04
CA ALA A 25 -1.79 14.07 1.42
C ALA A 25 -2.06 14.09 2.94
N ARG A 26 -2.19 12.91 3.56
CA ARG A 26 -2.40 12.80 5.01
C ARG A 26 -1.16 13.15 5.82
N ILE A 27 0.01 12.70 5.38
CA ILE A 27 1.29 13.07 5.99
C ILE A 27 1.48 14.59 5.93
N ARG A 28 1.28 15.20 4.75
CA ARG A 28 1.36 16.66 4.60
C ARG A 28 0.39 17.39 5.51
N ARG A 29 -0.85 16.90 5.65
CA ARG A 29 -1.84 17.49 6.57
C ARG A 29 -1.35 17.43 8.02
N ALA A 30 -0.87 16.27 8.48
CA ALA A 30 -0.37 16.10 9.85
C ALA A 30 0.84 16.99 10.15
N VAL A 31 1.78 17.06 9.21
CA VAL A 31 2.98 17.92 9.31
C VAL A 31 2.61 19.40 9.36
N ARG A 32 1.73 19.87 8.44
CA ARG A 32 1.27 21.26 8.40
C ARG A 32 0.53 21.67 9.67
N ALA A 33 -0.27 20.77 10.25
CA ALA A 33 -0.98 21.03 11.50
C ALA A 33 -0.04 21.17 12.70
N ARG A 34 1.16 20.57 12.65
CA ARG A 34 2.16 20.65 13.73
C ARG A 34 3.08 21.86 13.60
N GLY A 35 3.44 22.27 12.38
CA GLY A 35 4.35 23.38 12.12
C GLY A 35 5.80 23.00 12.39
N HIS A 36 6.39 23.50 13.48
CA HIS A 36 7.78 23.25 13.86
C HIS A 36 7.93 21.99 14.72
N PHE A 37 9.04 21.26 14.53
CA PHE A 37 9.38 20.09 15.34
C PHE A 37 10.65 20.36 16.17
N PRO A 38 10.65 20.01 17.47
CA PRO A 38 11.77 20.28 18.36
C PRO A 38 13.01 19.40 18.09
N ASN A 39 12.82 18.25 17.42
CA ASN A 39 13.88 17.37 16.94
C ASN A 39 13.35 16.39 15.87
N GLU A 40 14.24 15.62 15.27
CA GLU A 40 13.90 14.63 14.24
C GLU A 40 12.96 13.53 14.77
N GLN A 41 13.17 13.06 16.01
CA GLN A 41 12.33 12.01 16.60
C GLN A 41 10.86 12.44 16.74
N ALA A 42 10.61 13.71 17.06
CA ALA A 42 9.27 14.28 17.12
C ALA A 42 8.61 14.33 15.72
N ALA A 43 9.38 14.64 14.67
CA ALA A 43 8.91 14.61 13.30
C ALA A 43 8.57 13.18 12.85
N LEU A 44 9.46 12.23 13.10
CA LEU A 44 9.25 10.80 12.81
C LEU A 44 8.01 10.26 13.52
N LYS A 45 7.82 10.58 14.80
CA LYS A 45 6.62 10.20 15.57
C LYS A 45 5.34 10.77 14.94
N CYS A 46 5.38 12.00 14.43
CA CYS A 46 4.22 12.60 13.75
C CYS A 46 3.86 11.84 12.47
N VAL A 47 4.84 11.48 11.63
CA VAL A 47 4.61 10.68 10.42
C VAL A 47 4.10 9.28 10.78
N TYR A 48 4.71 8.63 11.76
CA TYR A 48 4.28 7.31 12.25
C TYR A 48 2.80 7.32 12.65
N LEU A 49 2.40 8.27 13.49
CA LEU A 49 1.00 8.38 13.93
C LEU A 49 0.05 8.70 12.77
N ALA A 50 0.47 9.53 11.81
CA ALA A 50 -0.34 9.84 10.62
C ALA A 50 -0.60 8.59 9.74
N VAL A 51 0.41 7.71 9.64
CA VAL A 51 0.31 6.43 8.94
C VAL A 51 -0.54 5.44 9.73
N MET A 52 -0.31 5.27 11.04
CA MET A 52 -1.13 4.36 11.87
C MET A 52 -2.61 4.74 11.88
N ALA A 53 -2.91 6.04 11.82
CA ALA A 53 -4.29 6.52 11.72
C ALA A 53 -4.97 6.20 10.36
N LEU A 54 -4.26 5.67 9.35
CA LEU A 54 -4.87 5.22 8.08
C LEU A 54 -5.79 4.02 8.30
N ASP A 55 -5.39 3.12 9.21
CA ASP A 55 -6.15 1.95 9.56
C ASP A 55 -6.12 1.74 11.08
N PRO A 56 -6.83 2.59 11.85
CA PRO A 56 -6.78 2.57 13.31
C PRO A 56 -7.34 1.26 13.92
N THR A 57 -8.04 0.46 13.11
CA THR A 57 -8.64 -0.81 13.55
C THR A 57 -7.93 -2.05 12.98
N GLY A 58 -6.96 -1.86 12.08
CA GLY A 58 -6.30 -2.95 11.35
C GLY A 58 -7.22 -3.73 10.39
N ARG A 59 -8.40 -3.18 10.04
CA ARG A 59 -9.40 -3.85 9.19
C ARG A 59 -9.55 -3.22 7.81
N GLY A 60 -8.90 -2.08 7.57
CA GLY A 60 -8.92 -1.36 6.31
C GLY A 60 -8.42 -2.20 5.15
N THR A 61 -7.46 -3.09 5.39
CA THR A 61 -6.89 -4.02 4.40
C THR A 61 -7.97 -4.84 3.68
N LYS A 62 -9.00 -5.32 4.40
CA LYS A 62 -10.09 -6.11 3.80
C LYS A 62 -10.89 -5.32 2.77
N ARG A 63 -11.09 -4.02 2.98
CA ARG A 63 -11.83 -3.14 2.07
C ARG A 63 -11.06 -2.87 0.78
N TRP A 64 -9.73 -2.85 0.85
CA TRP A 64 -8.86 -2.49 -0.28
C TRP A 64 -8.60 -3.70 -1.18
N ILE A 65 -8.38 -4.88 -0.58
CA ILE A 65 -8.14 -6.15 -1.29
C ILE A 65 -9.32 -6.56 -2.18
N THR A 66 -10.57 -6.26 -1.82
CA THR A 66 -11.74 -6.60 -2.65
C THR A 66 -11.66 -6.01 -4.05
N ARG A 67 -11.06 -4.82 -4.21
CA ARG A 67 -10.88 -4.16 -5.51
C ARG A 67 -9.69 -4.72 -6.31
N TRP A 68 -8.83 -5.50 -5.67
CA TRP A 68 -7.59 -6.01 -6.22
C TRP A 68 -7.71 -7.41 -6.80
N LYS A 69 -8.83 -8.12 -6.62
CA LYS A 69 -9.05 -9.49 -7.11
C LYS A 69 -8.61 -9.71 -8.58
N PRO A 70 -9.02 -8.88 -9.57
CA PRO A 70 -8.58 -9.08 -10.95
C PRO A 70 -7.07 -8.91 -11.15
N ALA A 71 -6.45 -8.00 -10.40
CA ALA A 71 -5.01 -7.79 -10.45
C ALA A 71 -4.25 -8.92 -9.75
N LEU A 72 -4.76 -9.43 -8.62
CA LEU A 72 -4.18 -10.57 -7.90
C LEU A 72 -4.15 -11.83 -8.77
N ASN A 73 -5.24 -12.14 -9.48
CA ASN A 73 -5.25 -13.26 -10.42
C ASN A 73 -4.23 -13.08 -11.55
N ALA A 74 -4.10 -11.85 -12.08
CA ALA A 74 -3.11 -11.56 -13.10
C ALA A 74 -1.68 -11.65 -12.57
N PHE A 75 -1.44 -11.25 -11.31
CA PHE A 75 -0.15 -11.40 -10.65
C PHE A 75 0.21 -12.87 -10.42
N ASP A 76 -0.75 -13.72 -10.06
CA ASP A 76 -0.53 -15.15 -9.85
C ASP A 76 -0.06 -15.84 -11.15
N ILE A 77 -0.66 -15.48 -12.30
CA ILE A 77 -0.21 -15.96 -13.61
C ILE A 77 1.17 -15.40 -13.98
N ALA A 78 1.40 -14.11 -13.75
CA ALA A 78 2.67 -13.45 -14.13
C ALA A 78 3.86 -13.86 -13.24
N PHE A 79 3.58 -14.35 -12.03
CA PHE A 79 4.56 -14.73 -11.02
C PHE A 79 4.20 -16.07 -10.39
N ASP A 80 4.05 -17.08 -11.24
CA ASP A 80 3.70 -18.44 -10.82
C ASP A 80 4.62 -18.96 -9.71
N GLY A 81 4.03 -19.65 -8.74
CA GLY A 81 4.72 -20.17 -7.55
C GLY A 81 5.18 -19.12 -6.52
N ARG A 82 4.98 -17.81 -6.73
CA ARG A 82 5.39 -16.76 -5.76
C ARG A 82 4.29 -16.25 -4.84
N LEU A 83 3.02 -16.35 -5.26
CA LEU A 83 1.89 -15.76 -4.54
C LEU A 83 0.95 -16.81 -3.93
N SER A 84 0.65 -17.88 -4.67
CA SER A 84 -0.21 -18.99 -4.19
C SER A 84 0.47 -20.01 -3.27
N ALA A 85 1.59 -19.67 -2.63
CA ALA A 85 2.15 -20.46 -1.54
C ALA A 85 1.31 -20.26 -0.26
N GLY A 86 0.23 -21.03 -0.11
CA GLY A 86 -0.24 -21.41 1.22
C GLY A 86 0.86 -22.18 1.95
N PRO A 87 0.83 -22.31 3.29
CA PRO A 87 1.83 -23.10 4.01
C PRO A 87 1.94 -24.48 3.36
N GLN A 88 3.14 -24.86 2.91
CA GLN A 88 3.45 -26.26 2.61
C GLN A 88 3.31 -27.02 3.92
N VAL A 89 2.15 -27.63 4.11
CA VAL A 89 2.01 -28.73 5.04
C VAL A 89 2.49 -29.94 4.26
N ASP A 90 3.79 -30.19 4.34
CA ASP A 90 4.36 -31.47 3.90
C ASP A 90 3.73 -32.59 4.77
N PRO A 91 3.38 -33.75 4.18
CA PRO A 91 2.68 -34.84 4.87
C PRO A 91 3.45 -35.46 6.03
#